data_AF-D9VMN4-F1
#
_entry.id   AF-D9VMN4-F1
#
_cell.length_a   1.000
_cell.length_b   1.000
_cell.length_c   1.000
_cell.angle_alpha   90.00
_cell.angle_beta   90.00
_cell.angle_gamma   90.00
#
_symmetry.space_group_name_H-M   'P 1'
#
loop_
_entity.id
_entity.type
_entity.pdbx_description
1 polymer ?
#
loop_
_entity_poly.entity_id
_entity_poly.type
_entity_poly.pdbx_seq_one_letter_code
_entity_poly.pdbx_strand_id
1 'polypeptide(L)'
;MDVRPREPEDLGACVRALAEVHHGDGYPVDWPERPRDWLSPPALLGSWVAEREGRVAGHVGLCRSGPGDSAPELWSRRTGVPVAGTAVVSRLFVAPGARGHGIGALLMARAVHAAR
;
A
#
# COMPACT_ATOMS: atom_id res chain seq x y z
N MET A 1 -7.40 12.91 -11.56
CA MET A 1 -7.05 11.74 -10.73
C MET A 1 -5.87 12.18 -9.89
N ASP A 2 -6.00 12.08 -8.57
CA ASP A 2 -5.05 12.66 -7.61
C ASP A 2 -4.51 11.58 -6.67
N VAL A 3 -3.27 11.72 -6.21
CA VAL A 3 -2.67 10.83 -5.21
C VAL A 3 -2.26 11.67 -4.00
N ARG A 4 -2.94 11.45 -2.88
CA ARG A 4 -2.77 12.22 -1.65
C ARG A 4 -2.50 11.31 -0.45
N PRO A 5 -1.90 11.83 0.65
CA PRO A 5 -1.83 11.10 1.91
C PRO A 5 -3.21 10.59 2.32
N ARG A 6 -3.25 9.36 2.81
CA ARG A 6 -4.48 8.75 3.31
C ARG A 6 -4.80 9.32 4.69
N GLU A 7 -6.01 9.80 4.85
CA GLU A 7 -6.55 10.29 6.12
C GLU A 7 -7.37 9.19 6.82
N PRO A 8 -7.59 9.28 8.15
CA PRO A 8 -8.39 8.30 8.88
C PRO A 8 -9.78 8.04 8.28
N GLU A 9 -10.40 9.07 7.70
CA GLU A 9 -11.72 9.06 7.07
C GLU A 9 -11.73 8.16 5.82
N ASP A 10 -10.61 8.08 5.10
CA ASP A 10 -10.47 7.26 3.91
C ASP A 10 -10.48 5.75 4.21
N LEU A 11 -10.22 5.34 5.46
CA LEU A 11 -10.10 3.92 5.82
C LEU A 11 -11.36 3.13 5.43
N GLY A 12 -12.55 3.71 5.61
CA GLY A 12 -13.80 3.06 5.20
C GLY A 12 -13.84 2.82 3.69
N ALA A 13 -13.40 3.79 2.90
CA ALA A 13 -13.35 3.67 1.45
C ALA A 13 -12.25 2.69 0.99
N CYS A 14 -11.09 2.69 1.66
CA CYS A 14 -10.01 1.74 1.39
C CYS A 14 -10.44 0.30 1.65
N VAL A 15 -11.17 0.03 2.75
CA VAL A 15 -11.68 -1.31 3.06
C VAL A 15 -12.69 -1.77 2.01
N ARG A 16 -13.57 -0.88 1.52
CA ARG A 16 -14.50 -1.22 0.43
C ARG A 16 -13.75 -1.58 -0.85
N ALA A 17 -12.79 -0.75 -1.27
CA ALA A 17 -11.97 -1.04 -2.44
C ALA A 17 -11.15 -2.34 -2.27
N LEU A 18 -10.64 -2.62 -1.07
CA LEU A 18 -9.96 -3.88 -0.76
C LEU A 18 -10.89 -5.08 -0.87
N ALA A 19 -12.15 -4.97 -0.43
CA ALA A 19 -13.14 -6.03 -0.56
C ALA A 19 -13.47 -6.34 -2.02
N GLU A 20 -13.57 -5.31 -2.87
CA GLU A 20 -13.73 -5.49 -4.33
C GLU A 20 -12.54 -6.25 -4.94
N VAL A 21 -11.32 -5.91 -4.53
CA VAL A 21 -10.09 -6.62 -4.96
C VAL A 21 -10.05 -8.05 -4.43
N HIS A 22 -10.47 -8.29 -3.19
CA HIS A 22 -10.52 -9.63 -2.62
C HIS A 22 -11.48 -10.53 -3.39
N HIS A 23 -12.68 -10.03 -3.67
CA HIS A 23 -13.67 -10.78 -4.43
C HIS A 23 -13.24 -11.02 -5.89
N GLY A 24 -12.61 -10.03 -6.53
CA GLY A 24 -12.25 -10.10 -7.94
C GLY A 24 -10.96 -10.86 -8.22
N ASP A 25 -9.96 -10.73 -7.34
CA ASP A 25 -8.58 -11.16 -7.62
C ASP A 25 -8.01 -12.08 -6.53
N GLY A 26 -8.74 -12.27 -5.43
CA GLY A 26 -8.26 -13.07 -4.30
C GLY A 26 -7.16 -12.40 -3.49
N TYR A 27 -7.00 -11.07 -3.57
CA TYR A 27 -6.09 -10.32 -2.70
C TYR A 27 -6.84 -9.47 -1.65
N PRO A 28 -6.49 -9.54 -0.36
CA PRO A 28 -5.56 -10.52 0.23
C PRO A 28 -6.12 -11.94 0.12
N VAL A 29 -5.25 -12.94 0.12
CA VAL A 29 -5.67 -14.37 0.05
C VAL A 29 -6.57 -14.69 1.24
N ASP A 30 -6.12 -14.31 2.43
CA ASP A 30 -6.89 -14.40 3.65
C ASP A 30 -7.47 -13.03 3.99
N TRP A 31 -8.80 -12.92 3.95
CA TRP A 31 -9.47 -11.69 4.36
C TRP A 31 -9.24 -11.45 5.87
N PRO A 32 -8.73 -10.27 6.27
CA PRO A 32 -8.45 -9.99 7.67
C PRO A 32 -9.74 -9.74 8.47
N GLU A 33 -9.82 -10.28 9.68
CA GLU A 33 -10.92 -10.01 10.62
C GLU A 33 -11.07 -8.51 10.93
N ARG A 34 -9.94 -7.79 10.99
CA ARG A 34 -9.87 -6.35 11.24
C ARG A 34 -9.19 -5.63 10.06
N PRO A 35 -9.92 -5.35 8.97
CA PRO A 35 -9.32 -4.82 7.74
C PRO A 35 -8.78 -3.39 7.90
N ARG A 36 -9.38 -2.57 8.78
CA ARG A 36 -8.88 -1.22 9.09
C ARG A 36 -7.49 -1.26 9.75
N ASP A 37 -7.31 -2.15 10.73
CA ASP A 37 -6.04 -2.35 11.44
C ASP A 37 -5.00 -2.98 10.51
N TRP A 38 -5.43 -3.91 9.66
CA TRP A 38 -4.57 -4.55 8.66
C TRP A 38 -4.04 -3.58 7.60
N LEU A 39 -4.80 -2.53 7.27
CA LEU A 39 -4.38 -1.40 6.44
C LEU A 39 -3.56 -0.35 7.22
N SER A 40 -3.41 -0.48 8.53
CA SER A 40 -2.72 0.49 9.40
C SER A 40 -1.75 -0.21 10.37
N PRO A 41 -0.80 -1.02 9.86
CA PRO A 41 0.11 -1.77 10.72
C PRO A 41 1.01 -0.84 11.54
N PRO A 42 1.50 -1.27 12.73
CA PRO A 42 2.39 -0.45 13.56
C PRO A 42 3.71 -0.01 12.88
N ALA A 43 4.11 -0.71 11.83
CA ALA A 43 5.31 -0.39 11.05
C ALA A 43 5.08 0.70 9.99
N LEU A 44 3.86 1.20 9.81
CA LEU A 44 3.51 2.15 8.76
C LEU A 44 4.30 3.47 8.91
N LEU A 45 5.01 3.84 7.85
CA LEU A 45 5.70 5.13 7.69
C LEU A 45 4.80 6.16 6.99
N GLY A 46 3.95 5.68 6.08
CA GLY A 46 3.01 6.51 5.34
C GLY A 46 2.08 5.66 4.50
N SER A 47 0.94 6.25 4.12
CA SER A 47 -0.02 5.62 3.22
C SER A 47 -0.66 6.68 2.33
N TRP A 48 -0.98 6.30 1.10
CA TRP A 48 -1.58 7.18 0.10
C TRP A 48 -2.77 6.49 -0.55
N VAL A 49 -3.75 7.30 -0.93
CA VAL A 49 -4.88 6.89 -1.74
C VAL A 49 -4.82 7.58 -3.08
N ALA A 50 -5.23 6.86 -4.11
CA ALA A 50 -5.55 7.46 -5.39
C ALA A 50 -7.04 7.74 -5.42
N GLU A 51 -7.43 8.96 -5.74
CA GLU A 51 -8.83 9.36 -5.85
C GLU A 51 -9.21 9.57 -7.32
N ARG A 52 -10.37 9.04 -7.69
CA ARG A 52 -11.00 9.25 -8.97
C ARG A 52 -12.50 9.43 -8.77
N GLU A 53 -13.06 10.50 -9.33
CA GLU A 53 -14.50 10.79 -9.30
C GLU A 53 -15.07 10.77 -7.87
N GLY A 54 -14.32 11.34 -6.90
CA GLY A 54 -14.71 11.41 -5.49
C GLY A 54 -14.62 10.09 -4.72
N ARG A 55 -14.01 9.05 -5.30
CA ARG A 55 -13.89 7.72 -4.69
C ARG A 55 -12.43 7.28 -4.62
N VAL A 56 -12.07 6.60 -3.53
CA VAL A 56 -10.79 5.89 -3.43
C VAL A 56 -10.76 4.80 -4.49
N ALA A 57 -9.84 4.94 -5.44
CA ALA A 57 -9.61 4.06 -6.57
C ALA A 57 -8.41 3.12 -6.36
N GLY A 58 -7.58 3.38 -5.35
CA GLY A 58 -6.45 2.54 -4.99
C GLY A 58 -5.75 3.03 -3.74
N HIS A 59 -4.85 2.20 -3.22
CA HIS A 59 -4.14 2.44 -1.96
C HIS A 59 -2.72 1.89 -2.07
N VAL A 60 -1.79 2.55 -1.38
CA VAL A 60 -0.45 2.01 -1.07
C VAL A 60 -0.02 2.45 0.31
N GLY A 61 0.58 1.54 1.06
CA GLY A 61 1.30 1.81 2.30
C GLY A 61 2.80 1.65 2.10
N LEU A 62 3.57 2.35 2.93
CA LEU A 62 5.00 2.20 3.07
C LEU A 62 5.29 1.88 4.53
N CYS A 63 6.04 0.82 4.80
CA CYS A 63 6.36 0.35 6.14
C CYS A 63 7.87 0.37 6.38
N ARG A 64 8.26 0.53 7.65
CA ARG A 64 9.60 0.14 8.10
C ARG A 64 9.78 -1.36 7.83
N SER A 65 10.96 -1.73 7.37
CA SER A 65 11.38 -3.13 7.38
C SER A 65 11.54 -3.63 8.82
N GLY A 66 11.29 -4.92 9.01
CA GLY A 66 11.45 -5.62 10.27
C GLY A 66 12.12 -6.98 10.11
N PRO A 67 12.45 -7.64 11.24
CA PRO A 67 12.95 -9.01 11.24
C PRO A 67 12.01 -9.93 10.47
N GLY A 68 12.55 -10.73 9.54
CA GLY A 68 11.78 -11.64 8.70
C GLY A 68 11.40 -11.09 7.32
N ASP A 69 11.61 -9.79 7.05
CA ASP A 69 11.43 -9.24 5.71
C ASP A 69 12.60 -9.66 4.80
N SER A 70 12.38 -10.69 3.97
CA SER A 70 13.44 -11.27 3.15
C SER A 70 14.02 -10.29 2.12
N ALA A 71 13.20 -9.37 1.58
CA ALA A 71 13.65 -8.42 0.56
C ALA A 71 14.66 -7.38 1.09
N PRO A 72 14.39 -6.64 2.17
CA PRO A 72 15.38 -5.81 2.87
C PRO A 72 16.65 -6.57 3.27
N GLU A 73 16.55 -7.81 3.76
CA GLU A 73 17.72 -8.61 4.12
C GLU A 73 18.62 -8.93 2.91
N LEU A 74 18.02 -9.35 1.78
CA LEU A 74 18.75 -9.63 0.55
C LEU A 74 19.37 -8.37 -0.04
N TRP A 75 18.64 -7.24 -0.01
CA TRP A 75 19.13 -5.95 -0.45
C TRP A 75 20.34 -5.49 0.38
N SER A 76 20.23 -5.61 1.71
CA SER A 76 21.29 -5.25 2.64
C SER A 76 22.58 -6.02 2.36
N ARG A 77 22.49 -7.34 2.18
CA ARG A 77 23.65 -8.19 1.85
C ARG A 77 24.34 -7.81 0.54
N ARG A 78 23.59 -7.30 -0.45
CA ARG A 78 24.12 -6.93 -1.77
C ARG A 78 24.71 -5.52 -1.83
N THR A 79 24.22 -4.61 -0.99
CA THR A 79 24.52 -3.17 -1.10
C THR A 79 25.26 -2.59 0.08
N GLY A 80 25.31 -3.30 1.21
CA GLY A 80 25.84 -2.79 2.48
C GLY A 80 24.93 -1.80 3.20
N VAL A 81 23.76 -1.46 2.63
CA VAL A 81 22.77 -0.60 3.29
C VAL A 81 22.13 -1.38 4.46
N PRO A 82 22.05 -0.82 5.69
CA PRO A 82 21.38 -1.52 6.79
C PRO A 82 19.92 -1.82 6.48
N VAL A 83 19.41 -2.97 6.95
CA VAL A 83 17.99 -3.35 6.79
C VAL A 83 17.06 -2.21 7.22
N ALA A 84 17.33 -1.61 8.38
CA ALA A 84 16.56 -0.47 8.92
C ALA A 84 16.52 0.77 8.01
N GLY A 85 17.46 0.89 7.05
CA GLY A 85 17.48 1.94 6.03
C GLY A 85 16.65 1.61 4.78
N THR A 86 15.95 0.48 4.76
CA THR A 86 15.11 0.03 3.64
C THR A 86 13.65 0.08 4.04
N ALA A 87 12.82 0.78 3.27
CA ALA A 87 11.37 0.77 3.42
C ALA A 87 10.72 -0.31 2.54
N VAL A 88 9.57 -0.83 2.96
CA VAL A 88 8.84 -1.90 2.26
C VAL A 88 7.48 -1.39 1.80
N VAL A 89 7.15 -1.61 0.53
CA VAL A 89 5.80 -1.34 0.01
C VAL A 89 4.82 -2.36 0.60
N SER A 90 3.74 -1.86 1.19
CA SER A 90 2.70 -2.67 1.84
C SER A 90 1.33 -2.30 1.29
N ARG A 91 0.46 -3.29 1.10
CA ARG A 91 -0.96 -3.09 0.74
C ARG A 91 -1.16 -2.22 -0.50
N LEU A 92 -0.44 -2.51 -1.58
CA LEU A 92 -0.66 -1.89 -2.89
C LEU A 92 -1.82 -2.57 -3.61
N PHE A 93 -2.89 -1.85 -3.90
CA PHE A 93 -4.01 -2.35 -4.70
C PHE A 93 -4.75 -1.25 -5.45
N VAL A 94 -5.44 -1.64 -6.52
CA VAL A 94 -6.29 -0.76 -7.35
C VAL A 94 -7.65 -1.43 -7.51
N ALA A 95 -8.70 -0.67 -7.21
CA ALA A 95 -10.09 -1.12 -7.35
C ALA A 95 -10.34 -1.64 -8.78
N PRO A 96 -11.02 -2.78 -8.97
CA PRO A 96 -11.20 -3.39 -10.29
C PRO A 96 -11.77 -2.44 -11.33
N GLY A 97 -12.79 -1.64 -10.96
CA GLY A 97 -13.42 -0.65 -11.85
C GLY A 97 -12.56 0.56 -12.24
N ALA A 98 -11.38 0.71 -11.64
CA ALA A 98 -10.47 1.83 -11.89
C ALA A 98 -9.16 1.41 -12.58
N ARG A 99 -9.06 0.16 -13.05
CA ARG A 99 -7.88 -0.36 -13.76
C ARG A 99 -7.74 0.20 -15.17
N GLY A 100 -6.55 0.06 -15.74
CA GLY A 100 -6.24 0.57 -17.08
C GLY A 100 -5.92 2.07 -17.13
N HIS A 101 -5.89 2.75 -15.99
CA HIS A 101 -5.67 4.21 -15.90
C HIS A 101 -4.33 4.61 -15.25
N GLY A 102 -3.36 3.69 -15.14
CA GLY A 102 -2.04 4.00 -14.58
C GLY A 102 -1.99 4.20 -13.06
N ILE A 103 -3.06 3.87 -12.33
CA ILE A 103 -3.19 4.11 -10.88
C ILE A 103 -2.09 3.47 -10.05
N GLY A 104 -1.77 2.20 -10.32
CA GLY A 104 -0.71 1.50 -9.59
C GLY A 104 0.65 2.18 -9.77
N ALA A 105 0.94 2.71 -10.96
CA ALA A 105 2.19 3.42 -11.24
C ALA A 105 2.25 4.76 -10.49
N LEU A 106 1.16 5.51 -10.45
CA LEU A 106 1.09 6.78 -9.70
C LEU A 106 1.25 6.56 -8.18
N LEU A 107 0.59 5.54 -7.64
CA LEU A 107 0.75 5.14 -6.23
C LEU A 107 2.19 4.73 -5.93
N MET A 108 2.79 3.89 -6.77
CA MET A 108 4.18 3.46 -6.61
C MET A 108 5.16 4.64 -6.68
N ALA A 109 4.99 5.55 -7.65
CA ALA A 109 5.83 6.74 -7.75
C ALA A 109 5.76 7.60 -6.49
N ARG A 110 4.55 7.75 -5.90
CA ARG A 110 4.40 8.48 -4.64
C ARG A 110 5.08 7.80 -3.46
N ALA A 111 4.98 6.47 -3.37
CA ALA A 111 5.66 5.68 -2.35
C ALA A 111 7.19 5.77 -2.47
N VAL A 112 7.72 5.67 -3.70
CA VAL A 112 9.16 5.85 -3.98
C VAL A 112 9.63 7.26 -3.60
N HIS A 113 8.86 8.29 -3.94
CA HIS A 113 9.22 9.66 -3.56
C HIS A 113 9.28 9.84 -2.04
N ALA A 114 8.38 9.22 -1.30
CA ALA A 114 8.35 9.27 0.16
C ALA A 114 9.43 8.41 0.85
N ALA A 115 10.05 7.48 0.13
CA ALA A 115 11.10 6.60 0.64
C ALA A 115 12.53 7.12 0.41
N ARG A 116 12.68 8.29 -0.23
CA ARG A 116 13.95 8.98 -0.45
C ARG A 116 14.34 9.80 0.77
#